data_AF-A0A970JXC1-F1
#
_entry.id   AF-A0A970JXC1-F1
#
_cell.length_a   1.000
_cell.length_b   1.000
_cell.length_c   1.000
_cell.angle_alpha   90.00
_cell.angle_beta   90.00
_cell.angle_gamma   90.00
#
_symmetry.space_group_name_H-M   'P 1'
#
loop_
_entity.id
_entity.type
_entity.pdbx_description
1 polymer ?
#
loop_
_entity_poly.entity_id
_entity_poly.type
_entity_poly.pdbx_seq_one_letter_code
_entity_poly.pdbx_strand_id
1 'polypeptide(L)'
;MLSGGLYDADLTQATVELAPVIEETMKLLPVLFLLLVFEPKRQEAQNAILFVAAGFATFENVCYLIENGSSQLMFLLMRGFGTGAMHIVCGAVVGQGLLYVWKLPWLKVAGTFGLLCISITFHAIYNLLISVGGVVQTVGLLIPVLTAFFGVHITGFLRSKLTE
;
A
#
# COMPACT_ATOMS: atom_id res chain seq x y z
N MET A 1 -34.96 -8.77 22.09
CA MET A 1 -34.33 -8.63 20.75
C MET A 1 -33.55 -7.32 20.64
N LEU A 2 -32.54 -7.07 21.49
CA LEU A 2 -31.68 -5.87 21.42
C LEU A 2 -30.29 -6.19 21.99
N SER A 3 -29.46 -6.96 21.28
CA SER A 3 -28.05 -7.17 21.69
C SER A 3 -27.07 -7.58 20.57
N GLY A 4 -27.48 -7.58 19.29
CA GLY A 4 -26.62 -8.04 18.18
C GLY A 4 -25.87 -6.93 17.44
N GLY A 5 -26.53 -5.78 17.19
CA GLY A 5 -26.00 -4.77 16.26
C GLY A 5 -24.91 -3.85 16.82
N LEU A 6 -24.80 -3.69 18.15
CA LEU A 6 -23.82 -2.75 18.75
C LEU A 6 -22.40 -3.33 18.77
N TYR A 7 -22.27 -4.66 18.95
CA TYR A 7 -20.97 -5.35 18.96
C TYR A 7 -20.46 -5.63 17.53
N ASP A 8 -21.35 -5.92 16.57
CA ASP A 8 -20.95 -6.16 15.17
C ASP A 8 -20.45 -4.88 14.48
N ALA A 9 -21.03 -3.72 14.78
CA ALA A 9 -20.56 -2.44 14.25
C ALA A 9 -19.14 -2.11 14.75
N ASP A 10 -18.84 -2.40 16.01
CA ASP A 10 -17.52 -2.20 16.60
C ASP A 10 -16.47 -3.13 15.98
N LEU A 11 -16.82 -4.41 15.76
CA LEU A 11 -15.93 -5.39 15.13
C LEU A 11 -15.67 -5.10 13.64
N THR A 12 -16.69 -4.68 12.89
CA THR A 12 -16.54 -4.32 11.46
C THR A 12 -15.72 -3.05 11.30
N GLN A 13 -15.94 -2.04 12.14
CA GLN A 13 -15.16 -0.82 12.14
C GLN A 13 -13.71 -1.08 12.56
N ALA A 14 -13.48 -1.87 13.62
CA ALA A 14 -12.14 -2.29 14.03
C ALA A 14 -11.41 -3.08 12.93
N THR A 15 -12.12 -3.90 12.15
CA THR A 15 -11.54 -4.66 11.04
C THR A 15 -11.06 -3.74 9.91
N VAL A 16 -11.84 -2.70 9.56
CA VAL A 16 -11.46 -1.72 8.53
C VAL A 16 -10.23 -0.90 8.95
N GLU A 17 -10.14 -0.53 10.23
CA GLU A 17 -9.01 0.23 10.76
C GLU A 17 -7.73 -0.62 10.91
N LEU A 18 -7.88 -1.92 11.20
CA LEU A 18 -6.75 -2.85 11.35
C LEU A 18 -6.27 -3.46 10.02
N ALA A 19 -7.12 -3.50 8.99
CA ALA A 19 -6.78 -4.06 7.69
C ALA A 19 -5.48 -3.45 7.11
N PRO A 20 -5.28 -2.11 7.08
CA PRO A 20 -4.01 -1.52 6.64
C PRO A 20 -2.78 -2.05 7.38
N VAL A 21 -2.89 -2.27 8.70
CA VAL A 21 -1.78 -2.80 9.51
C VAL A 21 -1.41 -4.21 9.07
N ILE A 22 -2.42 -5.07 8.91
CA ILE A 22 -2.24 -6.46 8.51
C ILE A 22 -1.67 -6.50 7.10
N GLU A 23 -2.26 -5.78 6.16
CA GLU A 23 -1.88 -5.80 4.76
C GLU A 23 -0.45 -5.28 4.53
N GLU A 24 -0.07 -4.16 5.13
CA GLU A 24 1.29 -3.64 4.98
C GLU A 24 2.33 -4.54 5.66
N THR A 25 1.97 -5.16 6.78
CA THR A 25 2.84 -6.14 7.46
C THR A 25 3.02 -7.39 6.59
N MET A 26 1.94 -7.93 6.02
CA MET A 26 1.99 -9.10 5.15
C MET A 26 2.75 -8.83 3.85
N LYS A 27 2.75 -7.60 3.33
CA LYS A 27 3.63 -7.19 2.22
C LYS A 27 5.09 -7.14 2.62
N LEU A 28 5.39 -6.61 3.80
CA LEU A 28 6.77 -6.45 4.27
C LEU A 28 7.46 -7.79 4.58
N LEU A 29 6.73 -8.75 5.13
CA LEU A 29 7.26 -10.07 5.52
C LEU A 29 8.05 -10.80 4.41
N PRO A 30 7.51 -11.04 3.20
CA PRO A 30 8.24 -11.72 2.14
C PRO A 30 9.46 -10.91 1.67
N VAL A 31 9.42 -9.58 1.73
CA VAL A 31 10.56 -8.72 1.37
C VAL A 31 11.66 -8.83 2.43
N LEU A 32 11.33 -8.82 3.73
CA LEU A 32 12.30 -9.04 4.80
C LEU A 32 12.93 -10.42 4.71
N PHE A 33 12.12 -11.45 4.47
CA PHE A 33 12.61 -12.81 4.25
C PHE A 33 13.60 -12.85 3.08
N LEU A 34 13.24 -12.22 1.95
CA LEU A 34 14.12 -12.14 0.78
C LEU A 34 15.47 -11.50 1.14
N LEU A 35 15.44 -10.36 1.84
CA LEU A 35 16.65 -9.62 2.22
C LEU A 35 17.52 -10.34 3.26
N LEU A 36 16.90 -11.08 4.18
CA LEU A 36 17.61 -11.80 5.26
C LEU A 36 18.21 -13.12 4.80
N VAL A 37 17.54 -13.82 3.87
CA VAL A 37 17.94 -15.18 3.46
C VAL A 37 18.77 -15.19 2.19
N PHE A 38 18.40 -14.38 1.20
CA PHE A 38 18.99 -14.47 -0.14
C PHE A 38 19.96 -13.35 -0.48
N GLU A 39 20.00 -12.28 0.34
CA GLU A 39 20.84 -11.10 0.12
C GLU A 39 20.87 -10.63 -1.36
N PRO A 40 19.70 -10.46 -1.99
CA PRO A 40 19.59 -10.24 -3.43
C PRO A 40 20.25 -8.92 -3.85
N LYS A 41 20.57 -8.82 -5.14
CA LYS A 41 21.00 -7.53 -5.70
C LYS A 41 19.85 -6.51 -5.59
N ARG A 42 20.21 -5.22 -5.52
CA ARG A 42 19.23 -4.12 -5.37
C ARG A 42 18.08 -4.21 -6.39
N GLN A 43 18.39 -4.49 -7.65
CA GLN A 43 17.38 -4.58 -8.72
C GLN A 43 16.41 -5.75 -8.51
N GLU A 44 16.90 -6.91 -8.07
CA GLU A 44 16.08 -8.09 -7.80
C GLU A 44 15.13 -7.82 -6.62
N ALA A 45 15.63 -7.19 -5.57
CA ALA A 45 14.80 -6.79 -4.43
C ALA A 45 13.72 -5.77 -4.84
N GLN A 46 14.07 -4.76 -5.64
CA GLN A 46 13.11 -3.78 -6.15
C GLN A 46 12.00 -4.44 -6.98
N ASN A 47 12.35 -5.41 -7.82
CA ASN A 47 11.37 -6.17 -8.59
C ASN A 47 10.46 -7.01 -7.67
N ALA A 48 11.02 -7.67 -6.66
CA ALA A 48 10.23 -8.45 -5.70
C ALA A 48 9.24 -7.58 -4.92
N ILE A 49 9.66 -6.40 -4.46
CA ILE A 49 8.79 -5.40 -3.82
C ILE A 49 7.62 -5.03 -4.75
N LEU A 50 7.92 -4.75 -6.02
CA LEU A 50 6.90 -4.38 -7.00
C LEU A 50 5.90 -5.53 -7.22
N PHE A 51 6.37 -6.76 -7.37
CA PHE A 51 5.50 -7.92 -7.55
C PHE A 51 4.64 -8.21 -6.33
N VAL A 52 5.18 -8.06 -5.11
CA VAL A 52 4.40 -8.18 -3.88
C VAL A 52 3.31 -7.12 -3.84
N ALA A 53 3.65 -5.85 -4.07
CA ALA A 53 2.67 -4.76 -4.06
C ALA A 53 1.57 -4.94 -5.12
N ALA A 54 1.95 -5.30 -6.36
CA ALA A 54 1.00 -5.58 -7.44
C ALA A 54 0.13 -6.82 -7.15
N GLY A 55 0.70 -7.86 -6.53
CA GLY A 55 -0.02 -9.06 -6.11
C GLY A 55 -1.09 -8.75 -5.07
N PHE A 56 -0.76 -7.96 -4.04
CA PHE A 56 -1.73 -7.52 -3.03
C PHE A 56 -2.84 -6.66 -3.63
N ALA A 57 -2.50 -5.67 -4.47
CA ALA A 57 -3.48 -4.87 -5.19
C ALA A 57 -4.46 -5.73 -6.00
N THR A 58 -3.92 -6.75 -6.69
CA THR A 58 -4.74 -7.66 -7.49
C THR A 58 -5.63 -8.53 -6.60
N PHE A 59 -5.08 -9.07 -5.51
CA PHE A 59 -5.82 -9.89 -4.57
C PHE A 59 -6.98 -9.12 -3.93
N GLU A 60 -6.72 -7.91 -3.43
CA GLU A 60 -7.75 -7.06 -2.83
C GLU A 60 -8.87 -6.74 -3.84
N ASN A 61 -8.50 -6.35 -5.05
CA ASN A 61 -9.48 -6.03 -6.10
C ASN A 61 -10.33 -7.25 -6.50
N VAL A 62 -9.75 -8.45 -6.53
CA VAL A 62 -10.48 -9.70 -6.79
C VAL A 62 -11.43 -10.03 -5.65
N CYS A 63 -10.96 -9.98 -4.40
CA CYS A 63 -11.81 -10.22 -3.22
C CYS A 63 -12.98 -9.23 -3.17
N TYR A 64 -12.70 -7.94 -3.42
CA TYR A 64 -13.72 -6.90 -3.43
C TYR A 64 -14.77 -7.13 -4.53
N LEU A 65 -14.35 -7.57 -5.71
CA LEU A 65 -15.26 -7.93 -6.81
C LEU A 65 -16.13 -9.13 -6.47
N ILE A 66 -15.58 -10.14 -5.80
CA ILE A 66 -16.32 -11.33 -5.36
C ILE A 66 -17.38 -10.95 -4.32
N GLU A 67 -17.03 -10.09 -3.37
CA GLU A 67 -17.94 -9.67 -2.28
C GLU A 67 -19.08 -8.76 -2.75
N ASN A 68 -18.82 -7.87 -3.73
CA ASN A 68 -19.78 -6.84 -4.14
C ASN A 68 -20.47 -7.14 -5.49
N GLY A 69 -20.00 -8.14 -6.23
CA GLY A 69 -20.50 -8.47 -7.57
C GLY A 69 -20.14 -7.41 -8.62
N SER A 70 -20.59 -7.60 -9.86
CA SER A 70 -20.19 -6.75 -11.01
C SER A 70 -21.21 -5.68 -11.42
N SER A 71 -22.24 -5.42 -10.60
CA SER A 71 -23.35 -4.51 -10.96
C SER A 71 -22.92 -3.06 -11.14
N GLN A 72 -21.78 -2.65 -10.56
CA GLN A 72 -21.18 -1.33 -10.70
C GLN A 72 -19.71 -1.41 -11.18
N LEU A 73 -19.46 -2.19 -12.24
CA LEU A 73 -18.10 -2.49 -12.73
C LEU A 73 -17.21 -1.25 -12.95
N MET A 74 -17.75 -0.15 -13.46
CA MET A 74 -16.97 1.07 -13.70
C MET A 74 -16.48 1.74 -12.40
N PHE A 75 -17.33 1.76 -11.37
CA PHE A 75 -16.93 2.25 -10.05
C PHE A 75 -15.89 1.32 -9.41
N LEU A 76 -16.09 0.01 -9.54
CA LEU A 76 -15.15 -1.02 -9.09
C LEU A 76 -13.77 -0.89 -9.77
N LEU A 77 -13.74 -0.59 -11.07
CA LEU A 77 -12.49 -0.39 -11.81
C LEU A 77 -11.79 0.90 -11.41
N MET A 78 -12.50 2.01 -11.24
CA MET A 78 -11.89 3.27 -10.78
C MET A 78 -11.34 3.15 -9.37
N ARG A 79 -12.11 2.51 -8.47
CA ARG A 79 -11.61 2.18 -7.13
C ARG A 79 -10.40 1.25 -7.22
N GLY A 80 -10.48 0.21 -8.04
CA GLY A 80 -9.41 -0.78 -8.21
C GLY A 80 -8.10 -0.18 -8.72
N PHE A 81 -8.20 0.87 -9.54
CA PHE A 81 -7.03 1.64 -9.98
C PHE A 81 -6.46 2.49 -8.84
N GLY A 82 -7.31 3.16 -8.06
CA GLY A 82 -6.90 3.94 -6.88
C GLY A 82 -6.25 3.08 -5.79
N THR A 83 -6.86 1.95 -5.44
CA THR A 83 -6.32 0.96 -4.47
C THR A 83 -5.01 0.39 -4.99
N GLY A 84 -4.96 0.03 -6.27
CA GLY A 84 -3.74 -0.44 -6.91
C GLY A 84 -2.61 0.58 -6.84
N ALA A 85 -2.88 1.84 -7.19
CA ALA A 85 -1.89 2.91 -7.08
C ALA A 85 -1.43 3.11 -5.63
N MET A 86 -2.33 3.05 -4.66
CA MET A 86 -2.00 3.12 -3.22
C MET A 86 -1.04 2.02 -2.81
N HIS A 87 -1.31 0.76 -3.14
CA HIS A 87 -0.42 -0.36 -2.83
C HIS A 87 0.96 -0.23 -3.50
N ILE A 88 1.02 0.25 -4.74
CA ILE A 88 2.30 0.49 -5.42
C ILE A 88 3.09 1.61 -4.73
N VAL A 89 2.43 2.69 -4.29
CA VAL A 89 3.08 3.78 -3.53
C VAL A 89 3.58 3.27 -2.18
N CYS A 90 2.74 2.57 -1.41
CA CYS A 90 3.10 1.92 -0.15
C CYS A 90 4.31 0.99 -0.32
N GLY A 91 4.25 0.09 -1.31
CA GLY A 91 5.33 -0.81 -1.66
C GLY A 91 6.61 -0.08 -2.05
N ALA A 92 6.51 1.03 -2.79
CA ALA A 92 7.67 1.85 -3.17
C ALA A 92 8.30 2.55 -1.96
N VAL A 93 7.49 3.11 -1.04
CA VAL A 93 7.96 3.75 0.20
C VAL A 93 8.70 2.74 1.06
N VAL A 94 8.04 1.62 1.39
CA VAL A 94 8.63 0.56 2.21
C VAL A 94 9.84 -0.02 1.50
N GLY A 95 9.72 -0.39 0.24
CA GLY A 95 10.78 -1.10 -0.47
C GLY A 95 12.04 -0.28 -0.75
N GLN A 96 11.91 0.92 -1.31
CA GLN A 96 13.08 1.77 -1.56
C GLN A 96 13.70 2.26 -0.25
N GLY A 97 12.86 2.63 0.72
CA GLY A 97 13.31 3.01 2.05
C GLY A 97 14.04 1.86 2.73
N LEU A 98 13.49 0.64 2.66
CA LEU A 98 14.07 -0.55 3.26
C LEU A 98 15.44 -0.85 2.66
N LEU A 99 15.57 -0.81 1.34
CA LEU A 99 16.86 -0.98 0.64
C LEU A 99 17.90 0.10 0.98
N TYR A 100 17.46 1.26 1.44
CA TYR A 100 18.35 2.31 1.95
C TYR A 100 18.78 2.03 3.39
N VAL A 101 17.83 1.84 4.32
CA VAL A 101 18.13 1.58 5.74
C VAL A 101 18.81 0.23 5.97
N TRP A 102 18.66 -0.74 5.05
CA TRP A 102 19.33 -2.04 5.12
C TRP A 102 20.86 -1.93 5.07
N LYS A 103 21.41 -0.84 4.53
CA LYS A 103 22.85 -0.57 4.54
C LYS A 103 23.34 0.02 5.88
N LEU A 104 22.43 0.50 6.72
CA LEU A 104 22.72 1.21 7.96
C LEU A 104 22.37 0.29 9.15
N PRO A 105 23.33 -0.48 9.70
CA PRO A 105 23.04 -1.53 10.69
C PRO A 105 22.29 -1.01 11.93
N TRP A 106 22.59 0.22 12.36
CA TRP A 106 21.96 0.90 13.48
C TRP A 106 20.52 1.34 13.23
N LEU A 107 20.13 1.50 11.96
CA LEU A 107 18.81 1.99 11.56
C LEU A 107 17.93 0.88 10.97
N LYS A 108 18.43 -0.36 10.81
CA LYS A 108 17.66 -1.46 10.20
C LYS A 108 16.30 -1.64 10.87
N VAL A 109 16.28 -1.79 12.20
CA VAL A 109 15.03 -2.07 12.92
C VAL A 109 14.14 -0.82 12.99
N ALA A 110 14.66 0.28 13.54
CA ALA A 110 13.89 1.51 13.71
C ALA A 110 13.43 2.12 12.37
N GLY A 111 14.28 2.07 11.35
CA GLY A 111 13.97 2.51 10.00
C GLY A 111 12.93 1.63 9.31
N THR A 112 13.02 0.30 9.44
CA THR A 112 11.97 -0.60 8.92
C THR A 112 10.64 -0.34 9.60
N PHE A 113 10.62 -0.18 10.92
CA PHE A 113 9.40 0.14 11.66
C PHE A 113 8.81 1.50 11.23
N GLY A 114 9.65 2.54 11.14
CA GLY A 114 9.20 3.86 10.68
C GLY A 114 8.61 3.83 9.26
N LEU A 115 9.25 3.12 8.34
CA LEU A 115 8.75 2.94 6.97
C LEU A 115 7.41 2.20 6.94
N LEU A 116 7.27 1.15 7.76
CA LEU A 116 6.00 0.43 7.91
C LEU A 116 4.91 1.34 8.45
N CYS A 117 5.18 2.14 9.48
CA CYS A 117 4.22 3.10 10.04
C CYS A 117 3.77 4.15 9.01
N ILE A 118 4.70 4.66 8.19
CA ILE A 118 4.36 5.61 7.11
C ILE A 118 3.43 4.94 6.09
N SER A 119 3.73 3.70 5.69
CA SER A 119 2.90 2.92 4.76
C SER A 119 1.49 2.69 5.30
N ILE A 120 1.39 2.21 6.54
CA ILE A 120 0.12 1.95 7.22
C ILE A 120 -0.70 3.23 7.32
N THR A 121 -0.07 4.35 7.71
CA THR A 121 -0.76 5.63 7.86
C THR A 121 -1.32 6.12 6.51
N PHE A 122 -0.51 6.03 5.45
CA PHE A 122 -0.95 6.42 4.10
C PHE A 122 -2.11 5.57 3.61
N HIS A 123 -2.01 4.25 3.79
CA HIS A 123 -3.06 3.31 3.45
C HIS A 123 -4.34 3.58 4.26
N ALA A 124 -4.24 3.72 5.59
CA ALA A 124 -5.40 4.00 6.45
C ALA A 124 -6.10 5.31 6.07
N ILE A 125 -5.35 6.38 5.79
CA ILE A 125 -5.91 7.65 5.30
C ILE A 125 -6.64 7.44 3.98
N TYR A 126 -6.06 6.68 3.04
CA TYR A 126 -6.73 6.36 1.79
C TYR A 126 -8.06 5.63 2.02
N ASN A 127 -8.07 4.57 2.83
CA ASN A 127 -9.29 3.80 3.13
C ASN A 127 -10.35 4.67 3.80
N LEU A 128 -9.94 5.56 4.71
CA LEU A 128 -10.84 6.53 5.35
C LEU A 128 -11.43 7.51 4.34
N LEU A 129 -10.65 8.04 3.40
CA LEU A 129 -11.17 8.97 2.38
C LEU A 129 -12.15 8.29 1.43
N ILE A 130 -11.92 7.01 1.10
CA ILE A 130 -12.82 6.23 0.25
C ILE A 130 -14.13 5.90 0.96
N SER A 131 -14.13 5.71 2.27
CA SER A 131 -15.34 5.36 3.04
C SER A 131 -16.32 6.52 3.21
N VAL A 132 -15.86 7.77 3.16
CA VAL A 132 -16.71 8.98 3.33
C VAL A 132 -17.68 9.21 2.17
N GLY A 133 -17.33 8.79 0.95
CA GLY A 133 -18.15 8.98 -0.25
C GLY A 133 -18.12 10.41 -0.82
N GLY A 134 -18.87 10.62 -1.91
CA GLY A 134 -19.06 11.93 -2.54
C GLY A 134 -17.76 12.56 -3.07
N VAL A 135 -17.58 13.87 -2.86
CA VAL A 135 -16.40 14.60 -3.34
C VAL A 135 -15.12 14.12 -2.66
N VAL A 136 -15.20 13.77 -1.37
CA VAL A 136 -14.05 13.31 -0.58
C VAL A 136 -13.48 12.00 -1.13
N GLN A 137 -14.35 11.08 -1.53
CA GLN A 137 -13.95 9.83 -2.18
C GLN A 137 -13.22 10.08 -3.50
N THR A 138 -13.70 10.99 -4.33
CA THR A 138 -13.03 11.34 -5.60
C THR A 138 -11.64 11.91 -5.35
N VAL A 139 -11.48 12.78 -4.34
CA VAL A 139 -10.17 13.29 -3.93
C VAL A 139 -9.28 12.15 -3.43
N GLY A 140 -9.82 11.25 -2.60
CA GLY A 140 -9.13 10.06 -2.11
C GLY A 140 -8.61 9.16 -3.22
N LEU A 141 -9.40 8.93 -4.28
CA LEU A 141 -8.99 8.14 -5.45
C LEU A 141 -7.81 8.77 -6.20
N LEU A 142 -7.72 10.10 -6.23
CA LEU A 142 -6.67 10.82 -6.96
C LEU A 142 -5.35 10.89 -6.20
N ILE A 143 -5.37 10.92 -4.87
CA ILE A 143 -4.15 11.09 -4.05
C ILE A 143 -3.07 10.06 -4.42
N PRO A 144 -3.32 8.74 -4.40
CA PRO A 144 -2.28 7.76 -4.69
C PRO A 144 -1.79 7.81 -6.13
N VAL A 145 -2.68 8.09 -7.08
CA VAL A 145 -2.34 8.22 -8.50
C VAL A 145 -1.41 9.41 -8.71
N LEU A 146 -1.71 10.55 -8.10
CA LEU A 146 -0.86 11.73 -8.14
C LEU A 146 0.48 11.46 -7.45
N THR A 147 0.49 10.83 -6.27
CA THR A 147 1.72 10.48 -5.56
C THR A 147 2.62 9.57 -6.41
N ALA A 148 2.05 8.55 -7.06
CA ALA A 148 2.78 7.67 -7.97
C ALA A 148 3.33 8.44 -9.18
N PHE A 149 2.50 9.27 -9.81
CA PHE A 149 2.89 10.07 -10.97
C PHE A 149 4.05 11.02 -10.66
N PHE A 150 3.93 11.81 -9.60
CA PHE A 150 4.99 12.71 -9.14
C PHE A 150 6.23 11.94 -8.72
N GLY A 151 6.09 10.81 -8.02
CA GLY A 151 7.22 9.96 -7.62
C GLY A 151 8.03 9.48 -8.83
N VAL A 152 7.36 8.99 -9.88
CA VAL A 152 8.01 8.56 -11.13
C VAL A 152 8.68 9.74 -11.85
N HIS A 153 8.01 10.89 -11.94
CA HIS A 153 8.56 12.05 -12.65
C HIS A 153 9.76 12.66 -11.92
N ILE A 154 9.70 12.79 -10.60
CA ILE A 154 10.80 13.29 -9.78
C ILE A 154 12.00 12.35 -9.86
N THR A 155 11.78 11.04 -9.72
CA THR A 155 12.88 10.06 -9.81
C THR A 155 13.50 10.03 -11.20
N GLY A 156 12.70 10.15 -12.26
CA GLY A 156 13.18 10.30 -13.63
C GLY A 156 14.04 11.55 -13.83
N PHE A 157 13.56 12.71 -13.36
CA PHE A 157 14.28 13.98 -13.44
C PHE A 157 15.60 13.98 -12.64
N LEU A 158 15.59 13.42 -11.43
CA LEU A 158 16.80 13.28 -10.62
C LEU A 158 17.81 12.35 -11.30
N ARG A 159 17.34 11.25 -11.90
CA ARG A 159 18.22 10.31 -12.59
C ARG A 159 18.87 10.95 -13.83
N SER A 160 18.14 11.75 -14.61
CA SER A 160 18.71 12.45 -15.76
C SER A 160 19.80 13.45 -15.37
N LYS A 161 19.66 14.12 -14.22
CA LYS A 161 20.64 15.07 -13.67
C LYS A 161 21.91 14.43 -13.12
N LEU A 162 21.84 13.16 -12.72
CA LEU A 162 22.99 12.41 -12.17
C LEU A 162 23.81 11.69 -13.25
N THR A 163 23.28 11.61 -14.48
CA THR A 163 23.96 11.02 -15.64
C THR A 163 24.58 12.06 -16.59
N GLU A 164 24.39 13.35 -16.31
CA GLU A 164 25.14 14.48 -16.89
C GLU A 164 26.40 14.77 -16.06
#